data_AF-A0A0V8M0K9-F1
#
_entry.id   AF-A0A0V8M0K9-F1
#
_cell.length_a   1.000
_cell.length_b   1.000
_cell.length_c   1.000
_cell.angle_alpha   90.00
_cell.angle_beta   90.00
_cell.angle_gamma   90.00
#
_symmetry.space_group_name_H-M   'P 1'
#
loop_
_entity.id
_entity.type
_entity.pdbx_description
1 polymer ?
#
loop_
_entity_poly.entity_id
_entity_poly.type
_entity_poly.pdbx_seq_one_letter_code
_entity_poly.pdbx_strand_id
1 'polypeptide(L)'
;MNNKTIDDIRGLIRPVLTIIFGIAFIFAVFCRLVEPIWLVYLTTGIFVFWFGDRAFKNLGFMLQNHYQVPTPPVAEPTPTPAPVEPKPAEPASTGTPLPAPEPIAQPQERFDAAAFHSAVLQDVVPKYTESNPATIFYQARDKGMATKADNTNQVLEYWDYLVGLAHDAFKHIWGCTLQEAVAGISDPGCPTCTTCAQGCGSHTDIDSKARHLGMAYYAILLELRRTLGKQQDLYQLAESGIDWKAKLSIPHQTLYYVAELAQEILRTSR
;
A
#
# COMPACT_ATOMS: atom_id res chain seq x y z
N MET A 1 -20.06 -24.81 13.25
CA MET A 1 -20.78 -23.52 13.43
C MET A 1 -20.86 -22.87 12.06
N ASN A 2 -22.07 -22.60 11.54
CA ASN A 2 -22.26 -22.13 10.17
C ASN A 2 -21.87 -20.64 10.07
N ASN A 3 -21.15 -20.21 9.02
CA ASN A 3 -20.60 -18.85 8.88
C ASN A 3 -21.65 -17.74 9.10
N LYS A 4 -22.90 -18.00 8.68
CA LYS A 4 -24.05 -17.11 8.88
C LYS A 4 -24.33 -16.79 10.36
N THR A 5 -24.14 -17.77 11.24
CA THR A 5 -24.34 -17.61 12.69
C THR A 5 -23.29 -16.70 13.32
N ILE A 6 -22.06 -16.71 12.79
CA ILE A 6 -20.95 -15.90 13.32
C ILE A 6 -21.16 -14.43 12.93
N ASP A 7 -21.67 -14.16 11.74
CA ASP A 7 -21.95 -12.80 11.28
C ASP A 7 -23.16 -12.18 11.99
N ASP A 8 -24.20 -12.96 12.27
CA ASP A 8 -25.35 -12.50 13.07
C ASP A 8 -24.94 -12.18 14.52
N ILE A 9 -24.07 -13.00 15.11
CA ILE A 9 -23.50 -12.76 16.44
C ILE A 9 -22.64 -11.49 16.45
N ARG A 10 -21.79 -11.27 15.43
CA ARG A 10 -20.99 -10.04 15.30
C ARG A 10 -21.84 -8.79 15.08
N GLY A 11 -22.95 -8.92 14.35
CA GLY A 11 -23.93 -7.85 14.12
C GLY A 11 -24.64 -7.40 15.39
N LEU A 12 -24.89 -8.32 16.34
CA LEU A 12 -25.57 -8.02 17.61
C LEU A 12 -24.61 -7.59 18.73
N ILE A 13 -23.40 -8.13 18.78
CA ILE A 13 -22.41 -7.81 19.83
C ILE A 13 -22.01 -6.33 19.80
N ARG A 14 -21.82 -5.77 18.60
CA ARG A 14 -21.34 -4.40 18.42
C ARG A 14 -22.29 -3.33 18.96
N PRO A 15 -23.61 -3.33 18.68
CA PRO A 15 -24.53 -2.36 19.27
C PRO A 15 -24.67 -2.54 20.79
N VAL A 16 -24.67 -3.79 21.29
CA VAL A 16 -24.75 -4.07 22.73
C VAL A 16 -23.54 -3.53 23.49
N LEU A 17 -22.32 -3.79 23.00
CA LEU A 17 -21.10 -3.22 23.59
C LEU A 17 -21.10 -1.70 23.53
N THR A 18 -21.61 -1.10 22.45
CA THR A 18 -21.69 0.36 22.31
C THR A 18 -22.62 0.96 23.37
N ILE A 19 -23.77 0.33 23.64
CA ILE A 19 -24.71 0.78 24.68
C ILE A 19 -24.07 0.67 26.07
N ILE A 20 -23.43 -0.46 26.37
CA ILE A 20 -22.75 -0.68 27.66
C ILE A 20 -21.64 0.36 27.89
N PHE A 21 -20.79 0.59 26.89
CA PHE A 21 -19.74 1.60 26.97
C PHE A 21 -20.31 3.02 27.08
N GLY A 22 -21.39 3.34 26.36
CA GLY A 22 -22.06 4.62 26.45
C GLY A 22 -22.60 4.90 27.86
N ILE A 23 -23.24 3.91 28.48
CA ILE A 23 -23.77 4.03 29.85
C ILE A 23 -22.63 4.18 30.86
N ALA A 24 -21.59 3.34 30.77
CA ALA A 24 -20.42 3.42 31.64
C ALA A 24 -19.70 4.78 31.52
N PHE A 25 -19.65 5.34 30.30
CA PHE A 25 -19.05 6.63 30.03
C PHE A 25 -19.87 7.79 30.63
N ILE A 26 -21.20 7.79 30.44
CA ILE A 26 -22.09 8.78 31.07
C ILE A 26 -21.92 8.73 32.59
N PHE A 27 -21.87 7.54 33.17
CA PHE A 27 -21.65 7.36 34.61
C PHE A 27 -20.31 7.94 35.07
N ALA A 28 -19.22 7.65 34.36
CA ALA A 28 -17.88 8.15 34.68
C ALA A 28 -17.78 9.69 34.60
N VAL A 29 -18.47 10.31 33.65
CA VAL A 29 -18.55 11.77 33.50
C VAL A 29 -19.37 12.39 34.64
N PHE A 30 -20.53 11.81 34.98
CA PHE A 30 -21.37 12.30 36.08
C PHE A 30 -20.70 12.17 37.45
N CYS A 31 -19.91 11.11 37.65
CA CYS A 31 -19.15 10.90 38.87
C CYS A 31 -17.84 11.72 38.96
N ARG A 32 -17.53 12.58 37.96
CA ARG A 32 -16.27 13.34 37.87
C ARG A 32 -15.00 12.49 38.01
N LEU A 33 -15.06 11.23 37.56
CA LEU A 33 -13.93 10.28 37.64
C LEU A 33 -12.87 10.54 36.55
N VAL A 34 -13.16 11.38 35.56
CA VAL A 34 -12.35 11.55 34.35
C VAL A 34 -12.06 13.04 34.11
N GLU A 35 -10.78 13.40 34.11
CA GLU A 35 -10.31 14.74 33.74
C GLU A 35 -10.60 15.04 32.25
N PRO A 36 -10.87 16.31 31.88
CA PRO A 36 -11.32 16.68 30.54
C PRO A 36 -10.37 16.28 29.40
N ILE A 37 -9.07 16.09 29.68
CA ILE A 37 -8.07 15.63 28.70
C ILE A 37 -8.36 14.21 28.19
N TRP A 38 -8.81 13.31 29.07
CA TRP A 38 -9.13 11.93 28.69
C TRP A 38 -10.39 11.86 27.82
N LEU A 39 -11.29 12.82 28.00
CA LEU A 39 -12.49 12.98 27.20
C LEU A 39 -12.14 13.23 25.72
N VAL A 40 -11.11 14.05 25.45
CA VAL A 40 -10.63 14.32 24.08
C VAL A 40 -10.03 13.07 23.42
N TYR A 41 -9.16 12.35 24.12
CA TYR A 41 -8.55 11.12 23.61
C TYR A 41 -9.59 10.03 23.35
N LEU A 42 -10.56 9.87 24.26
CA LEU A 42 -11.61 8.88 24.11
C LEU A 42 -12.57 9.25 22.96
N THR A 43 -12.96 10.52 22.84
CA THR A 43 -13.80 10.97 21.71
C THR A 43 -13.08 10.80 20.37
N THR A 44 -11.77 11.06 20.32
CA THR A 44 -10.96 10.87 19.12
C THR A 44 -10.86 9.38 18.77
N GLY A 45 -10.61 8.51 19.76
CA GLY A 45 -10.56 7.06 19.57
C GLY A 45 -11.89 6.46 19.11
N ILE A 46 -13.01 6.90 19.69
CA ILE A 46 -14.36 6.49 19.26
C ILE A 46 -14.62 6.99 17.83
N PHE A 47 -14.27 8.24 17.51
CA PHE A 47 -14.47 8.80 16.18
C PHE A 47 -13.66 8.03 15.12
N VAL A 48 -12.38 7.74 15.38
CA VAL A 48 -11.53 6.94 14.48
C VAL A 48 -12.05 5.52 14.32
N PHE A 49 -12.51 4.89 15.40
CA PHE A 49 -13.05 3.53 15.37
C PHE A 49 -14.40 3.44 14.63
N TRP A 50 -15.28 4.44 14.79
CA TRP A 50 -16.60 4.47 14.15
C TRP A 50 -16.55 4.95 12.69
N PHE A 51 -15.78 5.99 12.40
CA PHE A 51 -15.69 6.54 11.05
C PHE A 51 -14.65 5.83 10.18
N GLY A 52 -13.60 5.25 10.75
CA GLY A 52 -12.67 4.42 10.00
C GLY A 52 -13.39 3.28 9.29
N ASP A 53 -14.12 2.44 10.03
CA ASP A 53 -14.80 1.27 9.47
C ASP A 53 -15.95 1.63 8.51
N ARG A 54 -16.66 2.75 8.75
CA ARG A 54 -17.77 3.21 7.91
C ARG A 54 -17.31 3.93 6.64
N ALA A 55 -16.18 4.66 6.69
CA ALA A 55 -15.57 5.26 5.51
C ALA A 55 -15.04 4.19 4.54
N PHE A 56 -14.43 3.12 5.06
CA PHE A 56 -13.97 1.98 4.23
C PHE A 56 -15.13 1.20 3.61
N LYS A 57 -16.23 0.95 4.35
CA LYS A 57 -17.41 0.24 3.83
C LYS A 57 -18.21 1.06 2.81
N ASN A 58 -18.34 2.37 3.01
CA ASN A 58 -19.03 3.24 2.05
C ASN A 58 -18.20 3.51 0.78
N LEU A 59 -16.86 3.42 0.84
CA LEU A 59 -16.03 3.42 -0.37
C LEU A 59 -16.34 2.19 -1.26
N GLY A 60 -16.47 1.00 -0.64
CA GLY A 60 -16.84 -0.22 -1.37
C GLY A 60 -18.23 -0.18 -2.01
N PHE A 61 -19.21 0.49 -1.37
CA PHE A 61 -20.58 0.60 -1.89
C PHE A 61 -20.72 1.66 -3.00
N MET A 62 -19.91 2.74 -2.97
CA MET A 62 -19.92 3.74 -4.05
C MET A 62 -19.24 3.26 -5.34
N LEU A 63 -18.27 2.33 -5.24
CA LEU A 63 -17.64 1.71 -6.41
C LEU A 63 -18.58 0.75 -7.17
N GLN A 64 -19.54 0.13 -6.47
CA GLN A 64 -20.47 -0.85 -7.07
C GLN A 64 -21.55 -0.25 -8.01
N ASN A 65 -21.96 1.00 -7.82
CA ASN A 65 -23.09 1.57 -8.59
C ASN A 65 -22.71 2.24 -9.92
N HIS A 66 -21.41 2.37 -10.23
CA HIS A 66 -20.95 3.12 -11.42
C HIS A 66 -20.12 2.32 -12.45
N TYR A 67 -19.83 1.04 -12.23
CA TYR A 67 -18.96 0.27 -13.12
C TYR A 67 -19.49 -1.13 -13.44
N GLN A 68 -20.36 -1.23 -14.45
CA GLN A 68 -20.37 -2.44 -15.29
C GLN A 68 -19.28 -2.27 -16.35
N VAL A 69 -18.18 -3.01 -16.23
CA VAL A 69 -17.13 -3.09 -17.26
C VAL A 69 -17.38 -4.33 -18.13
N PRO A 70 -17.34 -4.24 -19.47
CA PRO A 70 -17.48 -5.39 -20.36
C PRO A 70 -16.30 -6.35 -20.25
N THR A 71 -16.58 -7.65 -20.21
CA THR A 71 -15.60 -8.74 -20.18
C THR A 71 -14.70 -8.74 -21.44
N PRO A 72 -13.36 -8.72 -21.32
CA PRO A 72 -12.48 -8.90 -22.48
C PRO A 72 -12.38 -10.39 -22.90
N PRO A 73 -12.15 -10.68 -24.20
CA PRO A 73 -12.09 -12.05 -24.71
C PRO A 73 -10.78 -12.76 -24.32
N VAL A 74 -10.92 -14.06 -24.06
CA VAL A 74 -9.86 -15.01 -23.71
C VAL A 74 -8.88 -15.17 -24.88
N ALA A 75 -7.59 -14.99 -24.63
CA ALA A 75 -6.51 -15.36 -25.55
C ALA A 75 -5.89 -16.70 -25.13
N GLU A 76 -5.71 -17.60 -26.10
CA GLU A 76 -5.15 -18.95 -25.98
C GLU A 76 -3.65 -18.99 -25.60
N PRO A 77 -3.17 -20.10 -25.00
CA PRO A 77 -1.80 -20.24 -24.54
C PRO A 77 -0.84 -20.63 -25.68
N THR A 78 0.34 -19.99 -25.72
CA THR A 78 1.46 -20.33 -26.63
C THR A 78 2.40 -21.33 -25.94
N PRO A 79 2.95 -22.35 -26.66
CA PRO A 79 3.56 -23.53 -26.05
C PRO A 79 5.03 -23.37 -25.60
N THR A 80 5.39 -24.19 -24.63
CA THR A 80 6.71 -24.44 -24.03
C THR A 80 7.75 -24.98 -25.03
N PRO A 81 9.03 -24.53 -24.99
CA PRO A 81 10.13 -25.26 -25.60
C PRO A 81 10.75 -26.29 -24.64
N ALA A 82 11.06 -27.47 -25.20
CA ALA A 82 11.66 -28.64 -24.57
C ALA A 82 13.20 -28.54 -24.35
N PRO A 83 13.82 -29.44 -23.55
CA PRO A 83 15.18 -29.33 -23.00
C PRO A 83 16.28 -29.74 -23.98
N VAL A 84 17.47 -29.15 -23.86
CA VAL A 84 18.70 -29.59 -24.56
C VAL A 84 19.76 -30.03 -23.55
N GLU A 85 20.24 -31.26 -23.77
CA GLU A 85 21.18 -32.09 -23.00
C GLU A 85 22.66 -31.64 -23.16
N PRO A 86 23.59 -31.94 -22.21
CA PRO A 86 24.90 -31.31 -22.12
C PRO A 86 25.98 -31.99 -22.98
N LYS A 87 26.99 -31.23 -23.41
CA LYS A 87 28.14 -31.71 -24.20
C LYS A 87 29.41 -31.89 -23.32
N PRO A 88 30.25 -32.91 -23.56
CA PRO A 88 31.27 -33.38 -22.61
C PRO A 88 32.57 -32.55 -22.58
N ALA A 89 33.28 -32.69 -21.45
CA ALA A 89 34.57 -32.06 -21.12
C ALA A 89 35.80 -32.87 -21.57
N GLU A 90 36.94 -32.18 -21.79
CA GLU A 90 38.33 -32.63 -21.54
C GLU A 90 39.36 -31.55 -22.02
N PRO A 91 40.66 -31.57 -21.64
CA PRO A 91 41.29 -31.76 -20.32
C PRO A 91 42.28 -30.61 -19.95
N ALA A 92 42.88 -30.72 -18.76
CA ALA A 92 43.68 -29.74 -18.02
C ALA A 92 45.10 -29.42 -18.57
N SER A 93 45.66 -28.25 -18.17
CA SER A 93 47.08 -28.13 -17.83
C SER A 93 47.45 -26.89 -16.98
N THR A 94 48.15 -27.15 -15.86
CA THR A 94 49.19 -26.39 -15.12
C THR A 94 49.08 -24.88 -14.79
N GLY A 95 48.87 -24.58 -13.50
CA GLY A 95 49.95 -24.15 -12.59
C GLY A 95 50.32 -22.65 -12.44
N THR A 96 49.69 -21.95 -11.49
CA THR A 96 50.27 -20.81 -10.72
C THR A 96 49.56 -20.71 -9.35
N PRO A 97 50.24 -20.51 -8.19
CA PRO A 97 49.56 -20.28 -6.91
C PRO A 97 49.00 -18.86 -6.86
N LEU A 98 47.67 -18.70 -6.84
CA LEU A 98 47.01 -17.41 -6.60
C LEU A 98 47.01 -17.06 -5.09
N PRO A 99 47.09 -15.76 -4.73
CA PRO A 99 47.02 -15.29 -3.36
C PRO A 99 45.65 -15.56 -2.73
N ALA A 100 45.61 -15.58 -1.40
CA ALA A 100 44.45 -15.93 -0.57
C ALA A 100 43.15 -15.23 -1.04
N PRO A 101 42.01 -15.95 -1.10
CA PRO A 101 40.76 -15.37 -1.54
C PRO A 101 40.31 -14.29 -0.56
N GLU A 102 40.13 -13.07 -1.08
CA GLU A 102 39.32 -12.04 -0.44
C GLU A 102 37.95 -12.63 -0.08
N PRO A 103 37.32 -12.18 1.02
CA PRO A 103 35.99 -12.67 1.40
C PRO A 103 35.04 -12.43 0.23
N ILE A 104 34.60 -13.52 -0.41
CA ILE A 104 33.62 -13.48 -1.48
C ILE A 104 32.38 -12.82 -0.89
N ALA A 105 32.05 -11.61 -1.36
CA ALA A 105 30.82 -10.92 -1.00
C ALA A 105 29.66 -11.90 -1.24
N GLN A 106 28.96 -12.28 -0.16
CA GLN A 106 27.83 -13.19 -0.27
C GLN A 106 26.81 -12.61 -1.26
N PRO A 107 26.25 -13.41 -2.18
CA PRO A 107 25.19 -12.95 -3.06
C PRO A 107 24.05 -12.39 -2.21
N GLN A 108 23.85 -11.07 -2.26
CA GLN A 108 22.74 -10.45 -1.56
C GLN A 108 21.44 -11.00 -2.14
N GLU A 109 20.64 -11.66 -1.31
CA GLU A 109 19.37 -12.25 -1.70
C GLU A 109 18.44 -11.14 -2.20
N ARG A 110 18.03 -11.23 -3.47
CA ARG A 110 17.16 -10.26 -4.14
C ARG A 110 15.71 -10.40 -3.70
N PHE A 111 14.91 -9.36 -3.90
CA PHE A 111 13.47 -9.40 -3.66
C PHE A 111 12.76 -10.14 -4.80
N ASP A 112 12.08 -11.25 -4.47
CA ASP A 112 11.23 -11.97 -5.42
C ASP A 112 9.86 -11.29 -5.56
N ALA A 113 9.78 -10.32 -6.47
CA ALA A 113 8.55 -9.59 -6.74
C ALA A 113 7.40 -10.48 -7.23
N ALA A 114 7.69 -11.58 -7.96
CA ALA A 114 6.67 -12.46 -8.52
C ALA A 114 6.03 -13.32 -7.43
N ALA A 115 6.85 -13.93 -6.57
CA ALA A 115 6.34 -14.66 -5.41
C ALA A 115 5.61 -13.73 -4.43
N PHE A 116 6.16 -12.53 -4.20
CA PHE A 116 5.51 -11.54 -3.35
C PHE A 116 4.14 -11.12 -3.88
N HIS A 117 4.04 -10.78 -5.17
CA HIS A 117 2.78 -10.38 -5.80
C HIS A 117 1.76 -11.51 -5.80
N SER A 118 2.18 -12.76 -6.06
CA SER A 118 1.29 -13.93 -5.97
C SER A 118 0.69 -14.06 -4.57
N ALA A 119 1.50 -13.88 -3.54
CA ALA A 119 1.02 -13.90 -2.17
C ALA A 119 0.17 -12.68 -1.80
N VAL A 120 0.39 -11.51 -2.40
CA VAL A 120 -0.52 -10.35 -2.27
C VAL A 120 -1.89 -10.71 -2.83
N LEU A 121 -1.96 -11.29 -4.02
CA LEU A 121 -3.24 -11.65 -4.67
C LEU A 121 -4.03 -12.69 -3.84
N GLN A 122 -3.34 -13.63 -3.18
CA GLN A 122 -3.97 -14.59 -2.27
C GLN A 122 -4.67 -13.90 -1.08
N ASP A 123 -4.12 -12.79 -0.59
CA ASP A 123 -4.67 -12.05 0.54
C ASP A 123 -5.70 -10.99 0.12
N VAL A 124 -5.65 -10.48 -1.11
CA VAL A 124 -6.58 -9.46 -1.63
C VAL A 124 -8.01 -10.02 -1.67
N VAL A 125 -8.20 -11.17 -2.31
CA VAL A 125 -9.53 -11.79 -2.53
C VAL A 125 -10.32 -12.02 -1.24
N PRO A 126 -9.74 -12.54 -0.13
CA PRO A 126 -10.49 -12.72 1.11
C PRO A 126 -10.70 -11.42 1.90
N LYS A 127 -9.87 -10.38 1.68
CA LYS A 127 -9.92 -9.12 2.45
C LYS A 127 -10.82 -8.06 1.82
N TYR A 128 -10.84 -7.99 0.49
CA TYR A 128 -11.58 -7.00 -0.27
C TYR A 128 -12.70 -7.66 -1.08
N THR A 129 -13.80 -6.94 -1.29
CA THR A 129 -14.94 -7.43 -2.10
C THR A 129 -14.57 -7.67 -3.56
N GLU A 130 -13.56 -6.97 -4.05
CA GLU A 130 -13.06 -7.06 -5.41
C GLU A 130 -11.53 -6.96 -5.45
N SER A 131 -10.92 -7.57 -6.46
CA SER A 131 -9.51 -7.45 -6.76
C SER A 131 -9.32 -6.46 -7.91
N ASN A 132 -8.90 -5.25 -7.57
CA ASN A 132 -8.56 -4.18 -8.50
C ASN A 132 -7.17 -3.58 -8.18
N PRO A 133 -6.55 -2.80 -9.08
CA PRO A 133 -5.22 -2.23 -8.86
C PRO A 133 -5.04 -1.47 -7.53
N ALA A 134 -6.07 -0.75 -7.06
CA ALA A 134 -6.01 -0.03 -5.78
C ALA A 134 -5.98 -0.99 -4.59
N THR A 135 -6.83 -2.03 -4.58
CA THR A 135 -6.83 -3.04 -3.51
C THR A 135 -5.53 -3.84 -3.47
N ILE A 136 -4.94 -4.12 -4.62
CA ILE A 136 -3.63 -4.79 -4.74
C ILE A 136 -2.53 -3.91 -4.15
N PHE A 137 -2.49 -2.62 -4.50
CA PHE A 137 -1.55 -1.66 -3.93
C PHE A 137 -1.63 -1.61 -2.40
N TYR A 138 -2.83 -1.43 -1.84
CA TYR A 138 -2.99 -1.36 -0.38
C TYR A 138 -2.62 -2.67 0.31
N GLN A 139 -2.92 -3.82 -0.29
CA GLN A 139 -2.51 -5.11 0.28
C GLN A 139 -1.00 -5.34 0.17
N ALA A 140 -0.37 -4.96 -0.93
CA ALA A 140 1.08 -5.02 -1.09
C ALA A 140 1.82 -4.15 -0.06
N ARG A 141 1.25 -2.99 0.26
CA ARG A 141 1.73 -2.12 1.34
C ARG A 141 1.63 -2.82 2.70
N ASP A 142 0.44 -3.28 3.06
CA ASP A 142 0.20 -3.94 4.36
C ASP A 142 1.08 -5.19 4.54
N LYS A 143 1.27 -5.96 3.46
CA LYS A 143 2.15 -7.13 3.47
C LYS A 143 3.62 -6.73 3.59
N GLY A 144 4.03 -5.63 2.97
CA GLY A 144 5.39 -5.08 3.13
C GLY A 144 5.68 -4.55 4.54
N MET A 145 4.66 -4.07 5.27
CA MET A 145 4.77 -3.72 6.69
C MET A 145 5.01 -4.95 7.58
N ALA A 146 4.61 -6.14 7.14
CA ALA A 146 4.78 -7.40 7.87
C ALA A 146 6.02 -8.19 7.44
N THR A 147 6.59 -7.90 6.26
CA THR A 147 7.68 -8.68 5.67
C THR A 147 9.02 -8.10 6.10
N LYS A 148 9.88 -8.92 6.72
CA LYS A 148 11.22 -8.50 7.15
C LYS A 148 12.11 -8.17 5.95
N ALA A 149 13.00 -7.21 6.17
CA ALA A 149 14.00 -6.81 5.20
C ALA A 149 15.38 -7.24 5.68
N ASP A 150 16.12 -7.95 4.82
CA ASP A 150 17.45 -8.44 5.17
C ASP A 150 18.56 -7.53 4.65
N ASN A 151 18.33 -6.82 3.55
CA ASN A 151 19.31 -5.93 2.97
C ASN A 151 18.66 -4.75 2.26
N THR A 152 19.44 -3.69 2.01
CA THR A 152 18.94 -2.47 1.37
C THR A 152 18.44 -2.72 -0.05
N ASN A 153 19.03 -3.65 -0.82
CA ASN A 153 18.59 -3.94 -2.19
C ASN A 153 17.19 -4.53 -2.23
N GLN A 154 16.85 -5.43 -1.30
CA GLN A 154 15.48 -5.95 -1.18
C GLN A 154 14.46 -4.83 -0.93
N VAL A 155 14.81 -3.86 -0.08
CA VAL A 155 13.95 -2.71 0.20
C VAL A 155 13.78 -1.86 -1.05
N LEU A 156 14.87 -1.55 -1.76
CA LEU A 156 14.83 -0.77 -3.01
C LEU A 156 13.95 -1.46 -4.07
N GLU A 157 14.18 -2.74 -4.33
CA GLU A 157 13.43 -3.53 -5.31
C GLU A 157 11.93 -3.64 -4.92
N TYR A 158 11.62 -3.77 -3.62
CA TYR A 158 10.24 -3.71 -3.12
C TYR A 158 9.59 -2.34 -3.37
N TRP A 159 10.32 -1.24 -3.18
CA TRP A 159 9.79 0.10 -3.38
C TRP A 159 9.58 0.42 -4.86
N ASP A 160 10.44 -0.05 -5.76
CA ASP A 160 10.23 0.04 -7.20
C ASP A 160 8.95 -0.70 -7.63
N TYR A 161 8.75 -1.90 -7.08
CA TYR A 161 7.51 -2.66 -7.24
C TYR A 161 6.29 -1.89 -6.70
N LEU A 162 6.39 -1.32 -5.48
CA LEU A 162 5.28 -0.60 -4.84
C LEU A 162 4.93 0.69 -5.59
N VAL A 163 5.91 1.40 -6.15
CA VAL A 163 5.72 2.57 -7.02
C VAL A 163 4.95 2.20 -8.28
N GLY A 164 5.30 1.08 -8.92
CA GLY A 164 4.53 0.54 -10.05
C GLY A 164 3.06 0.34 -9.70
N LEU A 165 2.79 -0.33 -8.58
CA LEU A 165 1.42 -0.54 -8.11
C LEU A 165 0.69 0.77 -7.75
N ALA A 166 1.39 1.75 -7.18
CA ALA A 166 0.81 3.06 -6.87
C ALA A 166 0.37 3.80 -8.14
N HIS A 167 1.17 3.71 -9.21
CA HIS A 167 0.80 4.25 -10.52
C HIS A 167 -0.41 3.53 -11.12
N ASP A 168 -0.46 2.20 -11.05
CA ASP A 168 -1.61 1.43 -11.54
C ASP A 168 -2.89 1.74 -10.76
N ALA A 169 -2.79 1.85 -9.43
CA ALA A 169 -3.88 2.24 -8.56
C ALA A 169 -4.38 3.67 -8.85
N PHE A 170 -3.45 4.62 -9.06
CA PHE A 170 -3.80 5.98 -9.48
C PHE A 170 -4.54 5.96 -10.81
N LYS A 171 -3.98 5.28 -11.82
CA LYS A 171 -4.58 5.18 -13.15
C LYS A 171 -5.95 4.53 -13.12
N HIS A 172 -6.14 3.53 -12.27
CA HIS A 172 -7.44 2.88 -12.09
C HIS A 172 -8.51 3.85 -11.56
N ILE A 173 -8.16 4.70 -10.57
CA ILE A 173 -9.11 5.65 -9.97
C ILE A 173 -9.31 6.89 -10.84
N TRP A 174 -8.23 7.44 -11.41
CA TRP A 174 -8.25 8.68 -12.20
C TRP A 174 -8.61 8.45 -13.67
N GLY A 175 -8.49 7.23 -14.18
CA GLY A 175 -8.64 6.90 -15.60
C GLY A 175 -7.44 7.30 -16.47
N CYS A 176 -6.44 7.99 -15.91
CA CYS A 176 -5.25 8.47 -16.58
C CYS A 176 -4.03 8.47 -15.66
N THR A 177 -2.85 8.66 -16.22
CA THR A 177 -1.60 8.81 -15.46
C THR A 177 -1.57 10.15 -14.71
N LEU A 178 -0.69 10.27 -13.70
CA LEU A 178 -0.51 11.53 -12.97
C LEU A 178 -0.10 12.68 -13.90
N GLN A 179 0.75 12.42 -14.89
CA GLN A 179 1.20 13.45 -15.84
C GLN A 179 0.04 13.95 -16.70
N GLU A 180 -0.80 13.05 -17.20
CA GLU A 180 -2.00 13.41 -17.96
C GLU A 180 -3.02 14.15 -17.08
N ALA A 181 -3.21 13.71 -15.82
CA ALA A 181 -4.09 14.37 -14.87
C ALA A 181 -3.64 15.81 -14.55
N VAL A 182 -2.32 16.04 -14.45
CA VAL A 182 -1.73 17.36 -14.25
C VAL A 182 -1.87 18.22 -15.52
N ALA A 183 -1.62 17.65 -16.69
CA ALA A 183 -1.77 18.37 -17.96
C ALA A 183 -3.23 18.81 -18.21
N GLY A 184 -4.20 17.96 -17.85
CA GLY A 184 -5.63 18.20 -17.96
C GLY A 184 -6.27 18.85 -16.73
N ILE A 185 -5.52 19.57 -15.88
CA ILE A 185 -6.08 20.24 -14.69
C ILE A 185 -7.20 21.22 -15.07
N SER A 186 -7.01 21.95 -16.16
CA SER A 186 -7.94 22.95 -16.67
C SER A 186 -9.17 22.37 -17.37
N ASP A 187 -9.15 21.08 -17.71
CA ASP A 187 -10.22 20.45 -18.47
C ASP A 187 -11.50 20.35 -17.61
N PRO A 188 -12.63 20.90 -18.10
CA PRO A 188 -13.89 20.82 -17.39
C PRO A 188 -14.41 19.38 -17.42
N GLY A 189 -14.57 18.79 -16.24
CA GLY A 189 -15.17 17.47 -16.10
C GLY A 189 -14.73 16.73 -14.85
N CYS A 190 -15.70 16.40 -13.99
CA CYS A 190 -15.63 15.14 -13.29
C CYS A 190 -15.93 14.03 -14.30
N PRO A 191 -15.14 12.93 -14.38
CA PRO A 191 -15.48 11.78 -15.22
C PRO A 191 -16.83 11.13 -14.83
N THR A 192 -17.40 11.49 -13.67
CA THR A 192 -18.64 10.94 -13.11
C THR A 192 -19.84 11.89 -13.12
N CYS A 193 -19.69 13.17 -13.51
CA CYS A 193 -20.82 14.11 -13.45
C CYS A 193 -21.57 14.17 -14.78
N THR A 194 -22.81 13.67 -14.80
CA THR A 194 -23.76 13.84 -15.91
C THR A 194 -24.52 15.18 -15.85
N THR A 195 -24.47 15.90 -14.74
CA THR A 195 -25.22 17.15 -14.49
C THR A 195 -24.43 18.42 -14.80
N CYS A 196 -23.14 18.32 -15.05
CA CYS A 196 -22.25 19.48 -15.24
C CYS A 196 -22.23 19.99 -16.68
N ALA A 197 -23.40 20.16 -17.29
CA ALA A 197 -23.58 20.79 -18.60
C ALA A 197 -23.15 22.29 -18.62
N GLN A 198 -22.77 22.86 -17.47
CA GLN A 198 -22.31 24.24 -17.32
C GLN A 198 -20.98 24.38 -16.55
N GLY A 199 -20.08 23.40 -16.68
CA GLY A 199 -18.67 23.56 -16.30
C GLY A 199 -18.41 23.53 -14.80
N CYS A 200 -17.93 22.40 -14.30
CA CYS A 200 -17.02 22.46 -13.14
C CYS A 200 -15.86 23.34 -13.56
N GLY A 201 -15.70 24.51 -12.92
CA GLY A 201 -14.71 25.51 -13.30
C GLY A 201 -13.31 24.90 -13.45
N SER A 202 -12.49 25.51 -14.31
CA SER A 202 -11.08 25.18 -14.46
C SER A 202 -10.41 25.11 -13.09
N HIS A 203 -9.90 23.95 -12.70
CA HIS A 203 -9.11 23.85 -11.47
C HIS A 203 -7.74 24.51 -11.73
N THR A 204 -7.14 25.11 -10.70
CA THR A 204 -5.79 25.70 -10.81
C THR A 204 -4.69 24.73 -10.35
N ASP A 205 -5.07 23.69 -9.63
CA ASP A 205 -4.16 22.67 -9.12
C ASP A 205 -4.86 21.31 -9.01
N ILE A 206 -4.05 20.25 -9.05
CA ILE A 206 -4.54 18.86 -9.03
C ILE A 206 -5.14 18.47 -7.68
N ASP A 207 -4.74 19.08 -6.56
CA ASP A 207 -5.31 18.79 -5.24
C ASP A 207 -6.74 19.32 -5.13
N SER A 208 -7.00 20.52 -5.62
CA SER A 208 -8.33 21.10 -5.74
C SER A 208 -9.22 20.26 -6.64
N LYS A 209 -8.71 19.80 -7.79
CA LYS A 209 -9.41 18.87 -8.67
C LYS A 209 -9.74 17.57 -7.93
N ALA A 210 -8.75 16.95 -7.29
CA ALA A 210 -8.93 15.70 -6.56
C ALA A 210 -9.99 15.80 -5.44
N ARG A 211 -9.98 16.88 -4.65
CA ARG A 211 -10.99 17.12 -3.61
C ARG A 211 -12.40 17.29 -4.19
N HIS A 212 -12.50 17.92 -5.36
CA HIS A 212 -13.77 18.08 -6.06
C HIS A 212 -14.31 16.76 -6.62
N LEU A 213 -13.43 15.92 -7.22
CA LEU A 213 -13.78 14.59 -7.73
C LEU A 213 -14.19 13.62 -6.61
N GLY A 214 -13.63 13.79 -5.41
CA GLY A 214 -14.02 13.08 -4.21
C GLY A 214 -12.85 12.45 -3.46
N MET A 215 -13.15 11.90 -2.27
CA MET A 215 -12.13 11.42 -1.34
C MET A 215 -11.22 10.31 -1.90
N ALA A 216 -11.74 9.44 -2.77
CA ALA A 216 -10.94 8.38 -3.39
C ALA A 216 -9.82 8.96 -4.29
N TYR A 217 -10.14 9.98 -5.09
CA TYR A 217 -9.19 10.68 -5.96
C TYR A 217 -8.11 11.39 -5.16
N TYR A 218 -8.50 12.06 -4.07
CA TYR A 218 -7.56 12.75 -3.19
C TYR A 218 -6.67 11.78 -2.42
N ALA A 219 -7.24 10.70 -1.87
CA ALA A 219 -6.48 9.70 -1.12
C ALA A 219 -5.41 9.03 -1.99
N ILE A 220 -5.76 8.59 -3.21
CA ILE A 220 -4.76 7.94 -4.08
C ILE A 220 -3.69 8.91 -4.59
N LEU A 221 -4.04 10.18 -4.81
CA LEU A 221 -3.07 11.22 -5.16
C LEU A 221 -2.04 11.41 -4.03
N LEU A 222 -2.49 11.45 -2.78
CA LEU A 222 -1.62 11.54 -1.61
C LEU A 222 -0.72 10.30 -1.47
N GLU A 223 -1.29 9.11 -1.61
CA GLU A 223 -0.53 7.85 -1.51
C GLU A 223 0.53 7.74 -2.61
N LEU A 224 0.21 8.10 -3.87
CA LEU A 224 1.19 8.10 -4.95
C LEU A 224 2.35 9.07 -4.65
N ARG A 225 2.04 10.32 -4.27
CA ARG A 225 3.07 11.32 -3.92
C ARG A 225 3.92 10.89 -2.74
N ARG A 226 3.30 10.34 -1.69
CA ARG A 226 4.02 9.76 -0.54
C ARG A 226 4.96 8.65 -1.02
N THR A 227 4.47 7.75 -1.86
CA THR A 227 5.23 6.58 -2.29
C THR A 227 6.48 7.01 -3.08
N LEU A 228 6.32 7.95 -4.01
CA LEU A 228 7.44 8.55 -4.76
C LEU A 228 8.43 9.30 -3.84
N GLY A 229 7.91 10.08 -2.89
CA GLY A 229 8.76 10.80 -1.92
C GLY A 229 9.60 9.85 -1.07
N LYS A 230 9.01 8.76 -0.58
CA LYS A 230 9.71 7.75 0.24
C LYS A 230 10.73 6.95 -0.56
N GLN A 231 10.48 6.70 -1.85
CA GLN A 231 11.47 6.10 -2.73
C GLN A 231 12.72 6.99 -2.84
N GLN A 232 12.54 8.30 -3.01
CA GLN A 232 13.66 9.25 -3.07
C GLN A 232 14.44 9.31 -1.75
N ASP A 233 13.75 9.33 -0.60
CA ASP A 233 14.40 9.28 0.72
C ASP A 233 15.20 7.97 0.89
N LEU A 234 14.65 6.85 0.41
CA LEU A 234 15.30 5.54 0.48
C LEU A 234 16.57 5.47 -0.39
N TYR A 235 16.56 6.03 -1.60
CA TYR A 235 17.78 6.10 -2.42
C TYR A 235 18.87 6.91 -1.72
N GLN A 236 18.54 8.06 -1.11
CA GLN A 236 19.50 8.84 -0.32
C GLN A 236 20.04 8.04 0.87
N LEU A 237 19.18 7.25 1.55
CA LEU A 237 19.61 6.38 2.63
C LEU A 237 20.58 5.30 2.12
N ALA A 238 20.29 4.68 0.97
CA ALA A 238 21.14 3.67 0.37
C ALA A 238 22.52 4.24 0.01
N GLU A 239 22.57 5.44 -0.57
CA GLU A 239 23.82 6.13 -0.93
C GLU A 239 24.63 6.58 0.28
N SER A 240 23.97 6.89 1.40
CA SER A 240 24.65 7.37 2.61
C SER A 240 25.52 6.32 3.31
N GLY A 241 25.33 5.03 3.01
CA GLY A 241 26.03 3.93 3.66
C GLY A 241 25.67 3.74 5.15
N ILE A 242 24.63 4.40 5.65
CA ILE A 242 24.18 4.27 7.04
C ILE A 242 23.63 2.85 7.27
N ASP A 243 24.10 2.19 8.34
CA ASP A 243 23.51 0.94 8.82
C ASP A 243 22.15 1.20 9.48
N TRP A 244 21.10 1.18 8.66
CA TRP A 244 19.72 1.40 9.10
C TRP A 244 19.24 0.32 10.08
N LYS A 245 19.81 -0.89 10.07
CA LYS A 245 19.41 -1.95 11.02
C LYS A 245 19.82 -1.59 12.44
N ALA A 246 20.97 -0.97 12.61
CA ALA A 246 21.41 -0.47 13.91
C ALA A 246 20.57 0.73 14.41
N LYS A 247 19.88 1.45 13.50
CA LYS A 247 19.07 2.63 13.83
C LYS A 247 17.60 2.31 14.09
N LEU A 248 17.08 1.25 13.48
CA LEU A 248 15.68 0.85 13.58
C LEU A 248 15.46 -0.25 14.62
N SER A 249 14.39 -0.10 15.41
CA SER A 249 13.89 -1.18 16.25
C SER A 249 13.47 -2.39 15.42
N ILE A 250 13.67 -3.61 15.93
CA ILE A 250 13.37 -4.89 15.26
C ILE A 250 11.98 -4.91 14.57
N PRO A 251 10.88 -4.39 15.16
CA PRO A 251 9.59 -4.36 14.47
C PRO A 251 9.57 -3.57 13.16
N HIS A 252 10.37 -2.50 13.06
CA HIS A 252 10.42 -1.60 11.91
C HIS A 252 11.44 -2.02 10.83
N GLN A 253 12.20 -3.10 11.06
CA GLN A 253 13.12 -3.66 10.05
C GLN A 253 12.35 -4.49 9.02
N THR A 254 11.51 -3.81 8.22
CA THR A 254 10.59 -4.43 7.24
C THR A 254 10.70 -3.71 5.90
N LEU A 255 10.24 -4.36 4.82
CA LEU A 255 10.30 -3.81 3.46
C LEU A 255 9.66 -2.41 3.37
N TYR A 256 8.56 -2.19 4.09
CA TYR A 256 7.88 -0.89 4.07
C TYR A 256 8.49 0.14 5.03
N TYR A 257 8.69 -0.22 6.31
CA TYR A 257 9.06 0.76 7.33
C TYR A 257 10.48 1.34 7.16
N VAL A 258 11.39 0.63 6.49
CA VAL A 258 12.74 1.15 6.24
C VAL A 258 12.69 2.44 5.43
N ALA A 259 11.89 2.50 4.35
CA ALA A 259 11.75 3.72 3.58
C ALA A 259 10.90 4.78 4.27
N GLU A 260 9.83 4.37 4.96
CA GLU A 260 8.99 5.32 5.72
C GLU A 260 9.81 6.14 6.72
N LEU A 261 10.80 5.50 7.34
CA LEU A 261 11.69 6.10 8.32
C LEU A 261 13.02 6.58 7.73
N ALA A 262 13.25 6.46 6.42
CA ALA A 262 14.54 6.77 5.80
C ALA A 262 14.99 8.21 6.08
N GLN A 263 14.09 9.18 5.93
CA GLN A 263 14.37 10.59 6.23
C GLN A 263 14.75 10.82 7.69
N GLU A 264 14.11 10.10 8.63
CA GLU A 264 14.39 10.23 10.06
C GLU A 264 15.75 9.59 10.41
N ILE A 265 16.10 8.46 9.78
CA ILE A 265 17.42 7.83 9.90
C ILE A 265 18.51 8.78 9.38
N LEU A 266 18.29 9.40 8.22
CA LEU A 266 19.20 10.39 7.65
C LEU A 266 19.38 11.61 8.56
N ARG A 267 18.29 12.11 9.14
CA ARG A 267 18.30 13.28 10.02
C ARG A 267 19.03 13.01 11.34
N THR A 268 18.89 11.83 11.91
CA THR A 268 19.47 11.46 13.21
C THR A 268 20.91 10.92 13.12
N SER A 269 21.43 10.75 11.91
CA SER A 269 22.78 10.24 11.66
C SER A 269 23.76 11.30 11.12
N ARG A 270 23.29 12.54 10.96
CA ARG A 270 24.12 13.73 10.70
C ARG A 270 24.48 14.39 12.03
#